data_AF-N9LS85-F1
#
_entry.id   AF-N9LS85-F1
#
_cell.length_a   1.000
_cell.length_b   1.000
_cell.length_c   1.000
_cell.angle_alpha   90.00
_cell.angle_beta   90.00
_cell.angle_gamma   90.00
#
_symmetry.space_group_name_H-M   'P 1'
#
loop_
_entity.id
_entity.type
_entity.pdbx_description
1 polymer ?
#
loop_
_entity_poly.entity_id
_entity_poly.type
_entity_poly.pdbx_seq_one_letter_code
_entity_poly.pdbx_strand_id
1 'polypeptide(L)' 'MNNQSNHYPASAQAQHQQHQPGHQEVMHPEPEIIKSTHQGSNKLKAKVALISAVDNGIKRSIVVL' A
#
# COMPACT_ATOMS: atom_id res chain seq x y z
N MET A 1 3.05 24.69 -11.25
CA MET A 1 2.87 23.29 -11.67
C MET A 1 2.00 22.61 -10.64
N ASN A 2 0.87 22.05 -11.08
CA ASN A 2 -0.25 21.65 -10.22
C ASN A 2 0.16 20.58 -9.21
N ASN A 3 0.16 20.93 -7.92
CA ASN A 3 0.11 19.97 -6.83
C ASN A 3 -1.27 19.32 -6.85
N GLN A 4 -1.42 18.21 -7.57
CA GLN A 4 -2.59 17.37 -7.40
C GLN A 4 -2.61 16.88 -5.96
N SER A 5 -3.61 17.37 -5.22
CA SER A 5 -3.97 16.96 -3.87
C SER A 5 -3.94 15.44 -3.76
N ASN A 6 -3.31 14.90 -2.72
CA ASN A 6 -3.35 13.46 -2.44
C ASN A 6 -4.82 12.98 -2.45
N HIS A 7 -5.18 12.06 -3.34
CA HIS A 7 -6.55 11.58 -3.55
C HIS A 7 -7.00 10.55 -2.51
N TYR A 8 -6.46 10.62 -1.28
CA TYR A 8 -6.85 9.70 -0.22
C TYR A 8 -8.16 10.14 0.41
N PRO A 9 -9.02 9.18 0.78
CA PRO A 9 -10.21 9.52 1.52
C PRO A 9 -9.81 10.13 2.88
N ALA A 10 -10.45 11.23 3.26
CA ALA A 10 -10.20 11.87 4.56
C ALA A 10 -10.63 10.97 5.73
N SER A 11 -11.54 10.03 5.48
CA SER A 11 -12.04 9.04 6.44
C SER A 11 -12.37 7.72 5.75
N ALA A 12 -12.26 6.62 6.47
CA ALA A 12 -12.68 5.31 5.97
C ALA A 12 -14.21 5.18 5.99
N GLN A 13 -14.79 4.60 4.94
CA GLN A 13 -16.20 4.22 4.93
C GLN A 13 -16.43 3.00 5.81
N ALA A 14 -17.59 2.94 6.46
CA ALA A 14 -17.98 1.80 7.29
C ALA A 14 -18.07 0.53 6.43
N GLN A 15 -17.22 -0.45 6.75
CA GLN A 15 -17.14 -1.76 6.11
C GLN A 15 -16.62 -2.79 7.12
N HIS A 16 -16.91 -4.07 6.94
CA HIS A 16 -16.52 -5.13 7.86
C HIS A 16 -16.29 -6.46 7.14
N GLN A 17 -15.32 -7.24 7.60
CA GLN A 17 -15.06 -8.61 7.17
C GLN A 17 -15.16 -9.55 8.38
N GLN A 18 -15.84 -10.68 8.22
CA GLN A 18 -16.16 -11.62 9.31
C GLN A 18 -14.98 -12.51 9.74
N HIS A 19 -13.82 -12.39 9.10
CA HIS A 19 -12.67 -13.26 9.33
C HIS A 19 -11.37 -12.46 9.44
N GLN A 20 -10.38 -13.11 10.04
CA GLN A 20 -8.99 -12.68 9.97
C GLN A 20 -8.09 -13.84 9.51
N PRO A 21 -7.05 -13.57 8.69
CA PRO A 21 -6.68 -12.27 8.11
C PRO A 21 -7.73 -11.72 7.14
N GLY A 22 -7.81 -10.41 6.99
CA GLY A 22 -8.72 -9.78 6.02
C GLY A 22 -8.15 -9.80 4.60
N HIS A 23 -9.03 -9.72 3.62
CA HIS A 23 -8.70 -9.59 2.19
C HIS A 23 -8.63 -8.10 1.82
N GLN A 24 -7.52 -7.67 1.21
CA GLN A 24 -7.37 -6.25 0.84
C GLN A 24 -8.21 -5.91 -0.39
N GLU A 25 -8.30 -6.85 -1.32
CA GLU A 25 -8.99 -6.74 -2.61
C GLU A 25 -10.51 -6.49 -2.48
N VAL A 26 -11.09 -6.72 -1.31
CA VAL A 26 -12.51 -6.45 -1.04
C VAL A 26 -12.74 -5.12 -0.29
N MET A 27 -11.67 -4.38 0.04
CA MET A 27 -11.77 -3.07 0.70
C MET A 27 -12.19 -1.97 -0.28
N HIS A 28 -12.97 -1.01 0.20
CA HIS A 28 -13.44 0.12 -0.61
C HIS A 28 -13.16 1.47 0.10
N PRO A 29 -12.37 2.38 -0.51
CA PRO A 29 -11.55 2.13 -1.69
C PRO A 29 -10.45 1.10 -1.41
N GLU A 30 -9.93 0.47 -2.46
CA GLU A 30 -8.76 -0.38 -2.33
C GLU A 30 -7.54 0.47 -1.87
N PRO A 31 -6.73 0.01 -0.90
CA PRO A 31 -5.53 0.72 -0.50
C PRO A 31 -4.54 0.94 -1.65
N GLU A 32 -4.05 2.18 -1.80
CA GLU A 32 -2.94 2.46 -2.72
C GLU A 32 -1.63 1.89 -2.16
N ILE A 33 -1.11 0.84 -2.81
CA ILE A 33 0.12 0.17 -2.36
C ILE A 33 1.37 0.99 -2.71
N ILE A 34 1.38 1.66 -3.85
CA ILE A 34 2.50 2.48 -4.35
C ILE A 34 1.94 3.65 -5.14
N LYS A 35 2.52 4.83 -4.96
CA LYS A 35 2.17 6.00 -5.76
C LYS A 35 2.60 5.78 -7.20
N SER A 36 1.73 6.15 -8.15
CA SER A 36 2.08 6.15 -9.58
C SER A 36 3.31 7.01 -9.91
N THR A 37 3.60 8.02 -9.06
CA THR A 37 4.75 8.91 -9.20
C THR A 37 5.98 8.46 -8.42
N HIS A 38 5.94 7.32 -7.71
CA HIS A 38 7.10 6.84 -6.97
C HIS A 38 8.22 6.45 -7.94
N GLN A 39 9.44 6.92 -7.64
CA GLN A 39 10.62 6.59 -8.43
C GLN A 39 11.76 6.16 -7.50
N GLY A 40 12.19 4.91 -7.67
CA GLY A 40 13.31 4.35 -6.92
C GLY A 40 14.62 5.10 -7.20
N SER A 41 15.45 5.24 -6.17
CA SER A 41 16.76 5.93 -6.24
C SER A 41 17.92 5.00 -5.88
N ASN A 42 17.73 3.68 -6.06
CA ASN A 42 18.75 2.65 -5.81
C ASN A 42 19.29 2.59 -4.37
N LYS A 43 18.62 3.18 -3.38
CA LYS A 43 19.06 3.22 -1.97
C LYS A 43 19.31 1.84 -1.35
N LEU A 44 18.58 0.82 -1.82
CA LEU A 44 18.69 -0.57 -1.35
C LEU A 44 19.35 -1.50 -2.38
N LYS A 45 20.03 -0.95 -3.39
CA LYS A 45 20.69 -1.77 -4.43
C LYS A 45 21.61 -2.82 -3.80
N ALA A 46 21.48 -4.06 -4.26
CA ALA A 46 22.22 -5.24 -3.80
C ALA A 46 22.05 -5.61 -2.32
N LYS A 47 21.02 -5.09 -1.64
CA LYS A 47 20.65 -5.55 -0.29
C LYS A 47 19.64 -6.68 -0.38
N VAL A 48 19.71 -7.60 0.57
CA VAL A 48 18.75 -8.70 0.74
C VAL A 48 17.95 -8.45 2.00
N ALA A 49 16.63 -8.58 1.91
CA ALA A 49 15.70 -8.45 3.04
C ALA A 49 14.72 -9.62 3.04
N LEU A 50 14.38 -10.11 4.24
CA LEU A 50 13.30 -11.07 4.47
C LEU A 50 12.15 -10.34 5.14
N ILE A 51 10.97 -10.38 4.51
CA ILE A 51 9.78 -9.69 4.98
C ILE A 51 8.64 -10.71 5.02
N SER A 52 8.01 -10.88 6.19
CA SER A 52 6.90 -11.83 6.40
C SER A 52 5.54 -11.17 6.20
N ALA A 53 4.52 -11.92 5.77
CA ALA A 53 3.14 -11.45 5.57
C ALA A 53 3.04 -10.23 4.62
N VAL A 54 3.59 -10.37 3.41
CA VAL A 54 3.68 -9.30 2.39
C VAL A 54 2.53 -9.30 1.38
N ASP A 55 1.52 -10.10 1.64
CA ASP A 55 0.34 -10.30 0.80
C ASP A 55 -0.58 -9.08 0.79
N ASN A 56 -0.63 -8.31 1.88
CA ASN A 56 -1.52 -7.16 2.02
C ASN A 56 -0.89 -5.99 2.82
N GLY A 57 -1.59 -4.85 2.79
CA GLY A 57 -1.37 -3.68 3.62
C GLY A 57 0.02 -3.06 3.50
N ILE A 58 0.52 -2.58 4.64
CA ILE A 58 1.77 -1.81 4.75
C ILE A 58 2.97 -2.61 4.23
N LYS A 59 3.01 -3.92 4.51
CA LYS A 59 4.15 -4.75 4.14
C LYS A 59 4.22 -5.00 2.64
N ARG A 60 3.07 -5.10 1.97
CA ARG A 60 3.00 -5.14 0.51
C ARG A 60 3.59 -3.87 -0.10
N SER A 61 3.31 -2.69 0.47
CA SER A 61 3.94 -1.43 0.05
C SER A 61 5.45 -1.46 0.20
N ILE A 62 5.98 -1.97 1.30
CA ILE A 62 7.44 -2.04 1.53
C ILE A 62 8.14 -2.87 0.43
N VAL A 63 7.52 -3.96 -0.04
CA VAL A 63 8.14 -4.86 -1.05
C VAL A 63 8.30 -4.21 -2.42
N VAL A 64 7.45 -3.26 -2.78
CA VAL A 64 7.44 -2.65 -4.13
C VAL A 64 8.16 -1.29 -4.20
N LEU A 65 8.68 -0.78 -3.08
CA LEU A 65 9.33 0.55 -2.98
C LEU A 65 10.83 0.56 -3.30
#